data_AF-A0A6G3MM14-F1
#
_entry.id   AF-A0A6G3MM14-F1
#
_cell.length_a   1.000
_cell.length_b   1.000
_cell.length_c   1.000
_cell.angle_alpha   90.00
_cell.angle_beta   90.00
_cell.angle_gamma   90.00
#
_symmetry.space_group_name_H-M   'P 1'
#
loop_
_entity.id
_entity.type
_entity.pdbx_description
1 polymer ?
#
loop_
_entity_poly.entity_id
_entity_poly.type
_entity_poly.pdbx_seq_one_letter_code
_entity_poly.pdbx_strand_id
1 'polypeptide(L)'
;KCGTDTSPTSHVKINVEADDYSSSSEARKSARSSGNTRTTYNYVNMIVECILGSPTKRVLLSDIYKHVQNNYKDMIDKGVDWQNGIRHNLSLNDCFMKDGRNPNGKGYFWTVAPKNLPYFEKGDFRRRWSQCRTRRQRDGAESRRQSSYMLPANAYAYPA
;
A
#
# COMPACT_ATOMS: atom_id res chain seq x y z
N LYS A 1 -0.66 60.14 44.67
CA LYS A 1 -0.22 60.24 43.25
C LYS A 1 -1.20 59.40 42.44
N CYS A 2 -2.40 59.89 42.09
CA CYS A 2 -2.79 60.88 41.06
C CYS A 2 -2.50 60.47 39.61
N GLY A 3 -3.56 60.58 38.78
CA GLY A 3 -3.70 60.37 37.32
C GLY A 3 -4.48 59.09 37.01
N THR A 4 -5.78 59.02 36.67
CA THR A 4 -6.59 59.69 35.62
C THR A 4 -5.90 59.63 34.24
N ASP A 5 -6.51 59.19 33.14
CA ASP A 5 -7.84 59.52 32.63
C ASP A 5 -8.29 58.60 31.45
N THR A 6 -9.62 58.53 31.29
CA THR A 6 -10.46 58.49 30.05
C THR A 6 -10.44 57.34 29.00
N SER A 7 -11.59 56.63 28.96
CA SER A 7 -12.32 56.05 27.79
C SER A 7 -12.69 57.15 26.73
N PRO A 8 -13.36 56.92 25.57
CA PRO A 8 -14.18 55.78 25.09
C PRO A 8 -13.97 55.41 23.59
N THR A 9 -14.66 54.44 22.98
CA THR A 9 -15.78 54.71 22.05
C THR A 9 -16.33 53.39 21.43
N SER A 10 -17.50 52.96 21.93
CA SER A 10 -18.78 52.79 21.21
C SER A 10 -19.03 51.69 20.13
N HIS A 11 -20.12 50.95 20.40
CA HIS A 11 -21.15 50.35 19.50
C HIS A 11 -20.73 49.19 18.57
N VAL A 12 -21.47 48.08 18.43
CA VAL A 12 -22.92 47.91 18.18
C VAL A 12 -23.42 46.57 18.73
N LYS A 13 -24.64 46.56 19.31
CA LYS A 13 -25.44 45.38 19.63
C LYS A 13 -26.23 44.95 18.40
N ILE A 14 -26.28 43.65 18.07
CA ILE A 14 -27.47 43.03 17.45
C ILE A 14 -27.64 41.65 18.10
N ASN A 15 -28.79 41.45 18.71
CA ASN A 15 -29.32 40.18 19.20
C ASN A 15 -30.56 39.83 18.36
N VAL A 16 -31.01 38.57 18.47
CA VAL A 16 -32.28 37.97 17.99
C VAL A 16 -32.46 37.82 16.47
N GLU A 17 -33.00 36.74 15.90
CA GLU A 17 -33.64 35.52 16.38
C GLU A 17 -33.65 34.48 15.24
N ALA A 18 -34.09 33.25 15.55
CA ALA A 18 -34.14 32.09 14.68
C ALA A 18 -35.19 32.19 13.56
N ASP A 19 -34.89 31.58 12.40
CA ASP A 19 -35.91 31.10 11.47
C ASP A 19 -35.55 29.68 10.97
N ASP A 20 -36.52 28.79 11.15
CA ASP A 20 -36.60 27.39 10.74
C ASP A 20 -37.21 27.31 9.33
N TYR A 21 -36.53 26.65 8.37
CA TYR A 21 -37.19 26.07 7.20
C TYR A 21 -36.38 24.88 6.66
N SER A 22 -36.85 23.70 7.03
CA SER A 22 -36.46 22.42 6.44
C SER A 22 -36.97 22.30 5.00
N SER A 23 -36.13 21.86 4.06
CA SER A 23 -36.36 20.58 3.35
C SER A 23 -35.45 20.41 2.12
N SER A 24 -34.70 19.30 2.16
CA SER A 24 -34.38 18.36 1.09
C SER A 24 -33.76 18.85 -0.24
N SER A 25 -32.45 18.58 -0.36
CA SER A 25 -31.95 17.88 -1.55
C SER A 25 -30.92 16.83 -1.12
N GLU A 26 -31.30 15.59 -1.35
CA GLU A 26 -30.65 14.36 -0.95
C GLU A 26 -29.27 14.12 -1.60
N ALA A 27 -28.58 13.08 -1.13
CA ALA A 27 -27.25 12.59 -1.53
C ALA A 27 -26.05 13.36 -0.98
N ARG A 28 -26.08 13.57 0.33
CA ARG A 28 -24.93 13.93 1.16
C ARG A 28 -23.86 12.81 1.14
N LYS A 29 -22.61 13.26 1.02
CA LYS A 29 -21.40 12.71 1.68
C LYS A 29 -20.80 11.42 1.09
N SER A 30 -20.08 11.56 -0.03
CA SER A 30 -18.67 11.13 0.00
C SER A 30 -17.84 12.37 0.32
N ALA A 31 -17.88 12.74 1.60
CA ALA A 31 -16.81 13.55 2.15
C ALA A 31 -15.53 12.79 1.78
N ARG A 32 -14.72 13.39 0.90
CA ARG A 32 -13.27 13.21 0.91
C ARG A 32 -12.85 13.52 2.34
N SER A 33 -12.94 12.48 3.17
CA SER A 33 -12.61 12.50 4.56
C SER A 33 -11.18 12.98 4.63
N SER A 34 -11.04 14.17 5.22
CA SER A 34 -10.00 14.46 6.19
C SER A 34 -8.62 14.55 5.53
N GLY A 35 -8.17 15.76 5.22
CA GLY A 35 -7.55 16.55 6.28
C GLY A 35 -6.25 15.86 6.69
N ASN A 36 -5.17 16.24 6.01
CA ASN A 36 -3.75 16.25 6.38
C ASN A 36 -3.34 15.57 7.70
N THR A 37 -3.83 14.36 7.95
CA THR A 37 -3.39 13.45 9.00
C THR A 37 -2.72 12.35 8.23
N ARG A 38 -1.48 12.65 7.79
CA ARG A 38 -0.64 11.74 7.00
C ARG A 38 -0.69 10.37 7.68
N THR A 39 -1.51 9.46 7.14
CA THR A 39 -1.27 8.04 7.34
C THR A 39 0.14 7.86 6.80
N THR A 40 1.08 7.43 7.64
CA THR A 40 2.43 7.08 7.21
C THR A 40 2.32 6.24 5.95
N TYR A 41 2.72 6.82 4.80
CA TYR A 41 2.40 6.22 3.52
C TYR A 41 3.12 4.88 3.41
N ASN A 42 2.35 3.80 3.34
CA ASN A 42 2.86 2.46 3.09
C ASN A 42 3.13 2.33 1.58
N TYR A 43 4.29 1.79 1.20
CA TYR A 43 4.62 1.49 -0.20
C TYR A 43 3.51 0.72 -0.91
N VAL A 44 2.85 -0.20 -0.20
CA VAL A 44 1.72 -0.96 -0.77
C VAL A 44 0.58 -0.04 -1.18
N ASN A 45 0.22 0.93 -0.34
CA ASN A 45 -0.87 1.87 -0.64
C ASN A 45 -0.53 2.74 -1.84
N MET A 46 0.70 3.26 -1.91
CA MET A 46 1.15 4.08 -3.05
C MET A 46 1.08 3.31 -4.37
N ILE A 47 1.52 2.05 -4.36
CA ILE A 47 1.50 1.20 -5.55
C ILE A 47 0.05 0.90 -5.96
N VAL A 48 -0.83 0.59 -5.00
CA VAL A 48 -2.24 0.31 -5.27
C VAL A 48 -2.95 1.53 -5.84
N GLU A 49 -2.76 2.71 -5.27
CA GLU A 49 -3.32 3.97 -5.80
C GLU A 49 -2.89 4.21 -7.24
N CYS A 50 -1.61 3.98 -7.55
CA CYS A 50 -1.09 4.07 -8.92
C CYS A 50 -1.77 3.07 -9.88
N ILE A 51 -1.91 1.80 -9.46
CA ILE A 51 -2.53 0.76 -10.28
C ILE A 51 -4.03 1.03 -10.48
N LEU A 52 -4.76 1.37 -9.42
CA LEU A 52 -6.20 1.63 -9.47
C LEU A 52 -6.53 2.90 -10.27
N GLY A 53 -5.65 3.89 -10.26
CA GLY A 53 -5.77 5.11 -11.07
C GLY A 53 -5.52 4.88 -12.56
N SER A 54 -4.89 3.77 -12.95
CA SER A 54 -4.72 3.42 -14.36
C SER A 54 -6.01 2.82 -14.95
N PRO A 55 -6.39 3.17 -16.19
CA PRO A 55 -7.60 2.62 -16.82
C PRO A 55 -7.50 1.12 -17.10
N THR A 56 -6.28 0.62 -17.31
CA THR A 56 -5.99 -0.79 -17.61
C THR A 56 -5.73 -1.63 -16.36
N LYS A 57 -5.80 -1.03 -15.16
CA LYS A 57 -5.48 -1.67 -13.87
C LYS A 57 -4.11 -2.37 -13.86
N ARG A 58 -3.17 -1.85 -14.65
CA ARG A 58 -1.78 -2.33 -14.72
C ARG A 58 -0.86 -1.20 -15.10
N VAL A 59 0.34 -1.18 -14.53
CA VAL A 59 1.30 -0.08 -14.69
C VAL A 59 2.72 -0.60 -14.83
N LEU A 60 3.60 0.18 -15.46
CA LEU A 60 5.03 -0.13 -15.46
C LEU A 60 5.69 0.36 -14.18
N LEU A 61 6.81 -0.26 -13.81
CA LEU A 61 7.63 0.21 -12.70
C LEU A 61 8.04 1.69 -12.84
N SER A 62 8.33 2.13 -14.07
CA SER A 62 8.64 3.52 -14.39
C SER A 62 7.49 4.47 -14.06
N ASP A 63 6.24 4.01 -14.25
CA ASP A 63 5.06 4.84 -14.03
C ASP A 63 4.73 4.94 -12.54
N ILE A 64 5.01 3.87 -11.78
CA ILE A 64 4.96 3.91 -10.31
C ILE A 64 5.95 4.96 -9.78
N TYR A 65 7.17 5.02 -10.33
CA TYR A 65 8.15 6.03 -9.92
C TYR A 65 7.66 7.45 -10.16
N LYS A 66 7.11 7.72 -11.36
CA LYS A 66 6.56 9.04 -11.69
C LYS A 66 5.35 9.39 -10.81
N HIS A 67 4.47 8.42 -10.58
CA HIS A 67 3.30 8.62 -9.73
C HIS A 67 3.71 8.99 -8.30
N VAL A 68 4.70 8.28 -7.74
CA VAL A 68 5.20 8.56 -6.39
C VAL A 68 5.83 9.95 -6.31
N GLN A 69 6.64 10.32 -7.31
CA GLN A 69 7.25 11.65 -7.40
C GLN A 69 6.22 12.77 -7.48
N ASN A 70 5.11 12.56 -8.19
CA ASN A 70 4.11 13.60 -8.37
C ASN A 70 3.21 13.79 -7.14
N ASN A 71 2.89 12.71 -6.42
CA ASN A 71 1.91 12.72 -5.33
C ASN A 71 2.52 12.77 -3.93
N TYR A 72 3.72 12.22 -3.72
CA TYR A 72 4.37 12.13 -2.42
C TYR A 72 5.71 12.87 -2.40
N LYS A 73 5.65 14.20 -2.41
CA LYS A 73 6.84 15.06 -2.40
C LYS A 73 7.76 14.78 -1.21
N ASP A 74 7.19 14.56 -0.02
CA ASP A 74 7.93 14.21 1.21
C ASP A 74 8.75 12.90 1.11
N MET A 75 8.44 12.01 0.14
CA MET A 75 9.23 10.79 -0.08
C MET A 75 10.47 11.04 -0.93
N ILE A 76 10.42 12.05 -1.81
CA ILE A 76 11.52 12.38 -2.72
C ILE A 76 12.70 12.94 -1.92
N ASP A 77 12.40 13.74 -0.89
CA ASP A 77 13.39 14.32 0.02
C ASP A 77 14.23 13.25 0.74
N LYS A 78 13.76 12.00 0.78
CA LYS A 78 14.48 10.85 1.36
C LYS A 78 15.51 10.21 0.41
N GLY A 79 15.71 10.74 -0.80
CA GLY A 79 16.71 10.25 -1.75
C GLY A 79 16.30 8.98 -2.51
N VAL A 80 17.25 8.30 -3.18
CA VAL A 80 16.94 7.20 -4.14
C VAL A 80 16.40 5.91 -3.47
N ASP A 81 16.55 5.78 -2.15
CA ASP A 81 16.22 4.57 -1.39
C ASP A 81 14.74 4.18 -1.45
N TRP A 82 13.83 5.14 -1.66
CA TRP A 82 12.41 4.83 -1.78
C TRP A 82 12.10 3.96 -3.00
N GLN A 83 12.87 4.07 -4.09
CA GLN A 83 12.68 3.22 -5.27
C GLN A 83 13.02 1.75 -4.97
N ASN A 84 13.99 1.53 -4.09
CA ASN A 84 14.33 0.18 -3.64
C ASN A 84 13.20 -0.40 -2.79
N GLY A 85 12.64 0.41 -1.89
CA GLY A 85 11.43 0.07 -1.13
C GLY A 85 10.27 -0.36 -2.04
N ILE A 86 10.02 0.37 -3.13
CA ILE A 86 8.99 0.01 -4.12
C ILE A 86 9.28 -1.34 -4.78
N ARG A 87 10.49 -1.54 -5.31
CA ARG A 87 10.86 -2.81 -5.98
C ARG A 87 10.77 -4.01 -5.05
N HIS A 88 11.22 -3.83 -3.81
CA HIS A 88 11.11 -4.83 -2.76
C HIS A 88 9.64 -5.19 -2.48
N ASN A 89 8.76 -4.20 -2.32
CA ASN A 89 7.35 -4.43 -2.03
C ASN A 89 6.59 -5.15 -3.15
N LEU A 90 6.90 -4.81 -4.41
CA LEU A 90 6.33 -5.47 -5.58
C LEU A 90 6.66 -6.97 -5.62
N SER A 91 7.82 -7.36 -5.10
CA SER A 91 8.28 -8.75 -5.11
C SER A 91 7.96 -9.49 -3.80
N LEU A 92 7.86 -8.78 -2.67
CA LEU A 92 7.60 -9.36 -1.35
C LEU A 92 6.13 -9.70 -1.14
N ASN A 93 5.21 -8.85 -1.59
CA ASN A 93 3.79 -8.99 -1.30
C ASN A 93 3.06 -9.71 -2.43
N ASP A 94 2.32 -10.77 -2.09
CA ASP A 94 1.42 -11.50 -2.99
C ASP A 94 0.23 -10.65 -3.51
N CYS A 95 0.16 -9.39 -3.10
CA CYS A 95 -0.79 -8.42 -3.63
C CYS A 95 -0.46 -7.96 -5.03
N PHE A 96 0.81 -8.06 -5.42
CA PHE A 96 1.27 -7.63 -6.73
C PHE A 96 1.73 -8.82 -7.55
N MET A 97 1.43 -8.78 -8.85
CA MET A 97 1.86 -9.80 -9.78
C MET A 97 2.29 -9.18 -11.11
N LYS A 98 3.13 -9.90 -11.84
CA LYS A 98 3.59 -9.50 -13.18
C LYS A 98 2.51 -9.86 -14.20
N ASP A 99 1.98 -8.87 -14.90
CA ASP A 99 0.96 -9.01 -15.95
C ASP A 99 1.59 -8.92 -17.35
N GLY A 100 2.41 -9.92 -17.68
CA GLY A 100 3.06 -9.99 -18.98
C GLY A 100 4.12 -8.91 -19.21
N ARG A 101 4.79 -9.03 -20.35
CA ARG A 101 5.89 -8.14 -20.74
C ARG A 101 5.34 -6.97 -21.55
N ASN A 102 5.92 -5.79 -21.34
CA ASN A 102 5.61 -4.63 -22.17
C ASN A 102 5.99 -4.92 -23.64
N PRO A 103 5.12 -4.68 -24.64
CA PRO A 103 5.45 -4.87 -26.06
C PRO A 103 6.70 -4.11 -26.48
N ASN A 104 6.99 -2.98 -25.83
CA ASN A 104 8.18 -2.17 -26.10
C ASN A 104 9.48 -2.74 -25.47
N GLY A 105 9.42 -3.94 -24.86
CA GLY A 105 10.56 -4.61 -24.21
C GLY A 105 10.99 -4.02 -22.86
N LYS A 106 10.46 -2.84 -22.48
CA LYS A 106 10.79 -2.09 -21.27
C LYS A 106 10.14 -2.68 -20.01
N GLY A 107 10.55 -3.87 -19.62
CA GLY A 107 10.13 -4.54 -18.38
C GLY A 107 8.75 -5.18 -18.44
N TYR A 108 8.17 -5.41 -17.26
CA TYR A 108 6.87 -6.08 -17.07
C TYR A 108 5.84 -5.09 -16.54
N PHE A 109 4.57 -5.33 -16.87
CA PHE A 109 3.48 -4.65 -16.17
C PHE A 109 3.31 -5.27 -14.78
N TRP A 110 2.96 -4.42 -13.83
CA TRP A 110 2.56 -4.80 -12.48
C TRP A 110 1.08 -4.53 -12.32
N THR A 111 0.38 -5.51 -11.76
CA THR A 111 -1.04 -5.40 -11.43
C THR A 111 -1.29 -5.92 -10.02
N VAL A 112 -2.45 -5.59 -9.50
CA VAL A 112 -2.98 -6.13 -8.25
C VAL A 112 -3.53 -7.54 -8.54
N ALA A 113 -3.18 -8.51 -7.71
CA ALA A 113 -3.69 -9.86 -7.85
C ALA A 113 -5.25 -9.86 -7.79
N PRO A 114 -5.95 -10.60 -8.67
CA PRO A 114 -7.42 -10.58 -8.73
C PRO A 114 -8.09 -10.90 -7.39
N LYS A 115 -7.47 -11.78 -6.59
CA LYS A 115 -7.93 -12.12 -5.23
C LYS A 115 -8.00 -10.91 -4.29
N ASN A 116 -7.15 -9.91 -4.50
CA ASN A 116 -7.00 -8.76 -3.61
C ASN A 116 -7.67 -7.49 -4.15
N LEU A 117 -7.89 -7.42 -5.47
CA LEU A 117 -8.51 -6.27 -6.14
C LEU A 117 -9.81 -5.75 -5.48
N PRO A 118 -10.81 -6.60 -5.14
CA PRO A 118 -12.07 -6.09 -4.58
C PRO A 118 -11.92 -5.47 -3.19
N TYR A 119 -10.86 -5.80 -2.45
CA TYR A 119 -10.59 -5.20 -1.13
C TYR A 119 -9.96 -3.82 -1.29
N PHE A 120 -9.02 -3.69 -2.23
CA PHE A 120 -8.38 -2.42 -2.53
C PHE A 120 -9.35 -1.41 -3.15
N GLU A 121 -10.29 -1.84 -3.98
CA GLU A 121 -11.35 -0.96 -4.51
C GLU A 121 -12.29 -0.44 -3.42
N LYS A 122 -12.49 -1.22 -2.34
CA LYS A 122 -13.28 -0.81 -1.17
C LYS A 122 -12.48 0.04 -0.17
N GLY A 123 -11.18 0.21 -0.37
CA GLY A 123 -10.29 0.96 0.52
C GLY A 123 -9.81 0.20 1.76
N ASP A 124 -9.90 -1.15 1.78
CA ASP A 124 -9.36 -1.97 2.87
C ASP A 124 -7.84 -2.18 2.69
N PHE A 125 -7.07 -1.16 3.07
CA PHE A 125 -5.59 -1.17 3.00
C PHE A 125 -4.92 -1.74 4.26
N ARG A 126 -5.70 -2.06 5.31
CA ARG A 126 -5.15 -2.40 6.64
C ARG A 126 -4.99 -3.89 6.87
N ARG A 127 -5.43 -4.75 5.94
CA ARG A 127 -5.22 -6.20 6.06
C ARG A 127 -3.74 -6.51 6.13
N ARG A 128 -3.30 -6.94 7.32
CA ARG A 128 -2.01 -7.61 7.49
C ARG A 128 -2.13 -8.96 6.79
N TRP A 129 -1.53 -9.10 5.61
CA TRP A 129 -1.44 -10.35 4.86
C TRP A 129 -0.48 -11.32 5.56
N SER A 130 -0.80 -11.69 6.80
CA SER A 130 -0.02 -12.58 7.66
C SER A 130 0.20 -13.92 6.96
N GLN A 131 1.41 -14.06 6.41
CA GLN A 131 2.18 -15.29 6.26
C GLN A 131 1.40 -16.56 5.86
N CYS A 132 1.13 -16.72 4.57
CA CYS A 132 1.18 -18.06 3.96
C CYS A 132 2.62 -18.39 3.52
N ARG A 133 3.60 -18.29 4.44
CA ARG A 133 4.97 -18.79 4.21
C ARG A 133 5.16 -20.26 4.59
N THR A 134 4.16 -20.91 5.19
CA THR A 134 4.33 -22.23 5.82
C THR A 134 3.92 -23.45 4.98
N ARG A 135 3.62 -23.33 3.68
CA ARG A 135 3.24 -24.53 2.89
C ARG A 135 4.08 -24.88 1.66
N ARG A 136 4.90 -23.99 1.11
CA ARG A 136 5.64 -24.28 -0.15
C ARG A 136 7.03 -24.91 -0.01
N GLN A 137 7.54 -25.12 1.21
CA GLN A 137 8.85 -25.77 1.42
C GLN A 137 8.78 -27.20 1.96
N ARG A 138 7.62 -27.87 1.94
CA ARG A 138 7.51 -29.26 2.44
C ARG A 138 7.58 -30.34 1.36
N ASP A 139 7.30 -30.01 0.11
CA ASP A 139 7.16 -31.03 -0.95
C ASP A 139 8.49 -31.39 -1.66
N GLY A 140 9.63 -30.82 -1.26
CA GLY A 140 10.94 -31.08 -1.89
C GLY A 140 11.96 -31.84 -1.02
N ALA A 141 11.63 -32.16 0.23
CA ALA A 141 12.59 -32.71 1.20
C ALA A 141 12.55 -34.24 1.37
N GLU A 142 11.66 -34.94 0.67
CA GLU A 142 11.45 -36.38 0.86
C GLU A 142 12.30 -37.27 -0.07
N SER A 143 12.71 -36.79 -1.24
CA SER A 143 13.53 -37.60 -2.17
C SER A 143 15.00 -37.75 -1.79
N ARG A 144 15.53 -36.96 -0.83
CA ARG A 144 16.95 -37.07 -0.42
C ARG A 144 17.17 -38.01 0.77
N ARG A 145 16.12 -38.43 1.48
CA ARG A 145 16.26 -39.32 2.65
C ARG A 145 16.31 -40.80 2.27
N GLN A 146 15.73 -41.20 1.14
CA GLN A 146 15.72 -42.61 0.71
C GLN A 146 17.07 -43.16 0.23
N SER A 147 18.05 -42.30 -0.07
CA SER A 147 19.40 -42.75 -0.44
C SER A 147 20.26 -43.19 0.76
N SER A 148 19.81 -42.98 2.00
CA SER A 148 20.60 -43.25 3.21
C SER A 148 20.55 -44.70 3.69
N TYR A 149 19.70 -45.57 3.11
CA TYR A 149 19.48 -46.94 3.62
C TYR A 149 20.01 -48.06 2.71
N MET A 150 20.65 -47.73 1.59
CA MET A 150 21.28 -48.73 0.75
C MET A 150 22.75 -48.85 1.13
N LEU A 151 23.05 -49.79 2.03
CA LEU A 151 24.42 -50.23 2.28
C LEU A 151 25.00 -50.83 0.98
N PRO A 152 26.25 -50.50 0.58
CA PRO A 152 26.90 -51.16 -0.54
C PRO A 152 27.11 -52.65 -0.20
N ALA A 153 26.79 -53.52 -1.16
CA ALA A 153 26.71 -54.96 -1.03
C ALA A 153 28.06 -55.71 -0.84
N ASN A 154 29.05 -55.13 -0.16
CA ASN A 154 30.40 -55.71 -0.08
C ASN A 154 31.01 -55.76 1.33
N ALA A 155 30.20 -55.78 2.39
CA ALA A 155 30.68 -55.74 3.78
C ALA A 155 30.80 -57.11 4.48
N TYR A 156 30.72 -58.24 3.77
CA TYR A 156 30.91 -59.57 4.35
C TYR A 156 32.13 -60.27 3.76
N ALA A 157 33.30 -59.94 4.27
CA ALA A 157 34.47 -60.81 4.22
C ALA A 157 35.04 -60.92 5.64
N TYR A 158 34.66 -61.99 6.33
CA TYR A 158 35.34 -62.44 7.56
C TYR A 158 36.61 -63.20 7.15
N PRO A 159 37.80 -62.86 7.69
CA PRO A 159 38.94 -63.76 7.61
C PRO A 159 38.84 -64.85 8.69
N ALA A 160 39.41 -66.02 8.36
CA ALA A 160 39.49 -67.24 9.16
C ALA A 160 40.56 -67.18 10.26
#